data_AF-A0A5E4JY12-F1
#
_entry.id   AF-A0A5E4JY12-F1
#
_cell.length_a   1.000
_cell.length_b   1.000
_cell.length_c   1.000
_cell.angle_alpha   90.00
_cell.angle_beta   90.00
_cell.angle_gamma   90.00
#
_symmetry.space_group_name_H-M   'P 1'
#
loop_
_entity.id
_entity.type
_entity.pdbx_description
1 polymer ?
#
loop_
_entity_poly.entity_id
_entity_poly.type
_entity_poly.pdbx_seq_one_letter_code
_entity_poly.pdbx_strand_id
1 'polypeptide(L)'
;MGETKNLFLFFTILLVLTSFLIAYIGNSDTTSLSEWNMFHRTLNHSGYYPDSINMTNFGKLWNYSMNNWSYYSSPAISGGILYICSYDKKLYAINISNYSKICNFSARSVIRTSPAVADGIVYFGSNDFDIYALNATTCTKIWNYTTGAQVYSSPLIYQGIVYFGSEDYNVYALNATNGTKIWNFSTRNVVGTSSPIISNNILYIGSNDKDMYALNISNNGSKIWNYTTR
;
A
#
# COMPACT_ATOMS: atom_id res chain seq x y z
N MET A 1 50.50 -16.80 56.93
CA MET A 1 49.83 -17.98 56.33
C MET A 1 48.34 -17.75 56.50
N GLY A 2 47.66 -17.01 55.61
CA GLY A 2 47.59 -17.20 54.17
C GLY A 2 46.28 -17.93 53.86
N GLU A 3 45.16 -17.22 54.01
CA GLU A 3 44.23 -16.86 52.93
C GLU A 3 43.42 -18.03 52.35
N THR A 4 42.22 -18.24 52.89
CA THR A 4 41.05 -18.78 52.18
C THR A 4 39.80 -18.34 52.94
N LYS A 5 39.25 -17.17 52.58
CA LYS A 5 37.88 -16.72 52.91
C LYS A 5 37.63 -15.36 52.22
N ASN A 6 37.48 -15.40 50.90
CA ASN A 6 36.88 -14.32 50.11
C ASN A 6 36.18 -14.94 48.89
N LEU A 7 35.22 -15.82 49.19
CA LEU A 7 34.24 -16.33 48.25
C LEU A 7 32.89 -16.06 48.93
N PHE A 8 31.96 -15.39 48.25
CA PHE A 8 30.69 -14.83 48.74
C PHE A 8 30.76 -13.44 49.39
N LEU A 9 31.02 -12.39 48.60
CA LEU A 9 30.34 -11.08 48.68
C LEU A 9 30.84 -10.10 47.59
N PHE A 10 30.72 -10.46 46.31
CA PHE A 10 30.99 -9.53 45.19
C PHE A 10 29.94 -9.63 44.07
N PHE A 11 28.71 -9.97 44.44
CA PHE A 11 27.57 -10.02 43.52
C PHE A 11 26.32 -9.40 44.16
N THR A 12 26.45 -8.17 44.68
CA THR A 12 25.31 -7.32 44.98
C THR A 12 25.76 -5.86 45.07
N ILE A 13 25.17 -5.03 44.20
CA ILE A 13 25.07 -3.56 44.29
C ILE A 13 26.31 -2.77 43.81
N LEU A 14 26.42 -2.65 42.48
CA LEU A 14 26.63 -1.34 41.85
C LEU A 14 25.65 -1.22 40.66
N LEU A 15 24.36 -1.12 40.98
CA LEU A 15 23.41 -0.44 40.11
C LEU A 15 23.70 1.06 40.28
N VAL A 16 24.04 1.73 39.18
CA VAL A 16 23.70 3.12 38.80
C VAL A 16 24.66 3.52 37.67
N LEU A 17 24.08 3.87 36.52
CA LEU A 17 24.67 4.54 35.35
C LEU A 17 25.54 3.69 34.39
N THR A 18 24.90 2.88 33.57
CA THR A 18 25.06 3.05 32.12
C THR A 18 23.69 3.08 31.46
N SER A 19 23.30 4.31 31.15
CA SER A 19 22.13 4.72 30.41
C SER A 19 21.90 3.90 29.14
N PHE A 20 20.63 3.55 28.94
CA PHE A 20 19.94 3.41 27.67
C PHE A 20 20.72 4.00 26.49
N LEU A 21 21.27 3.12 25.66
CA LEU A 21 21.33 3.35 24.23
C LEU A 21 20.58 2.19 23.57
N ILE A 22 19.25 2.21 23.72
CA ILE A 22 18.41 1.63 22.67
C ILE A 22 18.72 2.51 21.48
N ALA A 23 19.51 1.97 20.55
CA ALA A 23 19.63 2.56 19.23
C ALA A 23 18.20 2.65 18.70
N TYR A 24 17.69 3.88 18.70
CA TYR A 24 16.55 4.27 17.90
C TYR A 24 17.00 4.06 16.46
N ILE A 25 16.85 2.83 15.97
CA ILE A 25 16.76 2.59 14.54
C ILE A 25 15.41 3.19 14.19
N GLY A 26 15.39 4.52 14.05
CA GLY A 26 14.39 5.16 13.24
C GLY A 26 14.44 4.42 11.92
N ASN A 27 13.32 3.82 11.53
CA ASN A 27 13.09 3.49 10.14
C ASN A 27 13.19 4.81 9.38
N SER A 28 14.41 5.18 8.99
CA SER A 28 14.59 6.06 7.85
C SER A 28 14.02 5.26 6.69
N ASP A 29 12.85 5.67 6.22
CA ASP A 29 12.31 5.27 4.93
C ASP A 29 13.38 5.55 3.87
N THR A 30 14.27 4.60 3.65
CA THR A 30 15.21 4.60 2.51
C THR A 30 14.48 4.07 1.29
N THR A 31 13.27 4.57 1.03
CA THR A 31 12.64 4.41 -0.27
C THR A 31 13.56 5.11 -1.26
N SER A 32 14.03 4.39 -2.28
CA SER A 32 14.92 5.00 -3.27
C SER A 32 14.23 6.23 -3.85
N LEU A 33 14.99 7.31 -4.10
CA LEU A 33 14.44 8.63 -4.47
C LEU A 33 13.48 8.58 -5.67
N SER A 34 13.56 7.55 -6.52
CA SER A 34 12.67 7.31 -7.67
C SER A 34 11.33 6.63 -7.35
N GLU A 35 11.04 6.27 -6.10
CA GLU A 35 9.86 5.48 -5.75
C GLU A 35 8.56 6.29 -5.66
N TRP A 36 7.53 5.73 -6.30
CA TRP A 36 6.14 6.16 -6.24
C TRP A 36 5.28 4.90 -6.10
N ASN A 37 5.38 4.23 -4.95
CA ASN A 37 4.93 2.85 -4.83
C ASN A 37 3.39 2.69 -4.79
N MET A 38 2.61 3.77 -4.67
CA MET A 38 1.14 3.72 -4.58
C MET A 38 0.49 5.05 -4.99
N PHE A 39 -0.84 5.07 -5.05
CA PHE A 39 -1.62 6.29 -5.27
C PHE A 39 -1.15 7.42 -4.34
N HIS A 40 -0.80 8.57 -4.91
CA HIS A 40 -0.28 9.73 -4.18
C HIS A 40 0.96 9.46 -3.28
N ARG A 41 1.76 8.44 -3.62
CA ARG A 41 3.10 8.09 -3.09
C ARG A 41 3.18 7.65 -1.63
N THR A 42 2.53 8.36 -0.72
CA THR A 42 2.69 8.23 0.73
C THR A 42 1.40 7.74 1.38
N LEU A 43 1.48 7.21 2.61
CA LEU A 43 0.32 6.66 3.34
C LEU A 43 -0.79 7.70 3.60
N ASN A 44 -0.43 8.99 3.60
CA ASN A 44 -1.36 10.12 3.71
C ASN A 44 -1.77 10.71 2.36
N HIS A 45 -1.46 10.04 1.25
CA HIS A 45 -1.75 10.47 -0.11
C HIS A 45 -1.32 11.93 -0.40
N SER A 46 -0.08 12.28 -0.03
CA SER A 46 0.44 13.65 -0.18
C SER A 46 0.57 14.13 -1.62
N GLY A 47 0.77 13.20 -2.57
CA GLY A 47 1.05 13.56 -3.97
C GLY A 47 2.33 14.37 -4.15
N TYR A 48 3.22 14.37 -3.15
CA TYR A 48 4.38 15.26 -3.06
C TYR A 48 5.70 14.52 -3.34
N TYR A 49 6.50 15.09 -4.23
CA TYR A 49 7.88 14.69 -4.50
C TYR A 49 8.83 15.71 -3.85
N PRO A 50 9.75 15.31 -2.97
CA PRO A 50 10.47 16.22 -2.07
C PRO A 50 11.61 16.98 -2.72
N ASP A 51 12.16 16.50 -3.83
CA ASP A 51 13.33 17.15 -4.42
C ASP A 51 12.95 18.27 -5.37
N SER A 52 13.75 19.33 -5.33
CA SER A 52 13.68 20.43 -6.29
C SER A 52 14.31 19.97 -7.61
N ILE A 53 13.47 19.69 -8.61
CA ILE A 53 13.93 19.33 -9.95
C ILE A 53 14.14 20.63 -10.74
N ASN A 54 15.38 20.90 -11.15
CA ASN A 54 15.68 22.01 -12.05
C ASN A 54 15.23 21.63 -13.48
N MET A 55 13.98 21.94 -13.81
CA MET A 55 13.38 21.55 -15.08
C MET A 55 13.62 22.63 -16.15
N THR A 56 14.66 22.46 -16.95
CA THR A 56 14.99 23.39 -18.05
C THR A 56 14.54 22.88 -19.41
N ASN A 57 14.28 21.58 -19.57
CA ASN A 57 13.88 20.96 -20.84
C ASN A 57 12.63 20.10 -20.66
N PHE A 58 11.47 20.69 -20.96
CA PHE A 58 10.22 19.94 -21.06
C PHE A 58 10.06 19.41 -22.48
N GLY A 59 9.86 18.09 -22.59
CA GLY A 59 9.62 17.43 -23.86
C GLY A 59 9.07 16.04 -23.66
N LYS A 60 8.35 15.55 -24.66
CA LYS A 60 7.87 14.16 -24.69
C LYS A 60 9.08 13.23 -24.84
N LEU A 61 9.47 12.55 -23.75
CA LEU A 61 10.55 11.56 -23.78
C LEU A 61 10.10 10.26 -24.45
N TRP A 62 8.89 9.79 -24.15
CA TRP A 62 8.36 8.54 -24.67
C TRP A 62 6.82 8.54 -24.62
N ASN A 63 6.20 7.60 -25.33
CA ASN A 63 4.77 7.33 -25.21
C ASN A 63 4.45 5.86 -25.50
N TYR A 64 3.62 5.27 -24.64
CA TYR A 64 2.99 3.98 -24.88
C TYR A 64 1.53 4.20 -25.30
N SER A 65 1.16 3.76 -26.50
CA SER A 65 -0.24 3.80 -26.92
C SER A 65 -0.93 2.51 -26.49
N MET A 66 -1.80 2.57 -25.47
CA MET A 66 -2.70 1.47 -25.11
C MET A 66 -4.07 1.74 -25.74
N ASN A 67 -4.37 1.12 -26.88
CA ASN A 67 -5.68 0.90 -27.55
C ASN A 67 -6.86 1.92 -27.33
N ASN A 68 -6.61 3.19 -27.03
CA ASN A 68 -7.58 4.29 -26.93
C ASN A 68 -8.66 4.20 -25.82
N TRP A 69 -8.35 3.63 -24.65
CA TRP A 69 -9.29 3.62 -23.51
C TRP A 69 -8.94 4.68 -22.45
N SER A 70 -9.97 5.22 -21.79
CA SER A 70 -9.83 6.28 -20.77
C SER A 70 -9.09 5.76 -19.53
N TYR A 71 -8.11 6.53 -19.05
CA TYR A 71 -7.26 6.15 -17.91
C TYR A 71 -7.72 6.86 -16.64
N TYR A 72 -8.09 6.08 -15.62
CA TYR A 72 -8.33 6.59 -14.25
C TYR A 72 -7.25 6.12 -13.26
N SER A 73 -6.27 5.35 -13.75
CA SER A 73 -5.18 4.80 -12.95
C SER A 73 -4.01 5.80 -12.88
N SER A 74 -3.60 6.17 -11.66
CA SER A 74 -2.31 6.80 -11.47
C SER A 74 -1.22 5.73 -11.53
N PRO A 75 -0.12 5.93 -12.28
CA PRO A 75 0.97 4.97 -12.31
C PRO A 75 1.65 4.81 -10.95
N ALA A 76 2.23 3.63 -10.70
CA ALA A 76 3.16 3.41 -9.60
C ALA A 76 4.56 3.07 -10.12
N ILE A 77 5.61 3.51 -9.44
CA ILE A 77 7.01 3.20 -9.75
C ILE A 77 7.65 2.54 -8.54
N SER A 78 8.21 1.35 -8.71
CA SER A 78 8.96 0.64 -7.69
C SER A 78 10.10 -0.16 -8.30
N GLY A 79 11.30 -0.10 -7.72
CA GLY A 79 12.45 -0.89 -8.19
C GLY A 79 12.82 -0.69 -9.66
N GLY A 80 12.62 0.51 -10.21
CA GLY A 80 12.87 0.81 -11.63
C GLY A 80 11.80 0.29 -12.59
N ILE A 81 10.65 -0.14 -12.08
CA ILE A 81 9.52 -0.64 -12.86
C ILE A 81 8.32 0.29 -12.69
N LEU A 82 7.74 0.69 -13.81
CA LEU A 82 6.50 1.45 -13.92
C LEU A 82 5.31 0.49 -14.10
N TYR A 83 4.35 0.58 -13.20
CA TYR A 83 3.11 -0.20 -13.19
C TYR A 83 1.93 0.67 -13.58
N ILE A 84 1.13 0.21 -14.55
CA ILE A 84 -0.03 0.92 -15.06
C ILE A 84 -1.21 -0.05 -15.15
N CYS A 85 -2.32 0.27 -14.50
CA CYS A 85 -3.59 -0.41 -14.71
C CYS A 85 -4.36 0.26 -15.84
N SER A 86 -5.08 -0.54 -16.63
CA SER A 86 -5.77 -0.05 -17.83
C SER A 86 -7.18 -0.63 -17.97
N TYR A 87 -8.01 0.15 -18.66
CA TYR A 87 -9.38 -0.23 -18.99
C TYR A 87 -9.48 -1.41 -19.97
N ASP A 88 -8.37 -1.72 -20.66
CA ASP A 88 -8.24 -2.91 -21.51
C ASP A 88 -8.11 -4.23 -20.71
N LYS A 89 -8.38 -4.17 -19.40
CA LYS A 89 -8.35 -5.29 -18.45
C LYS A 89 -6.95 -5.71 -18.05
N LYS A 90 -5.92 -4.90 -18.33
CA LYS A 90 -4.52 -5.27 -18.09
C LYS A 90 -3.79 -4.39 -17.10
N LEU A 91 -2.91 -5.03 -16.33
CA LEU A 91 -1.79 -4.39 -15.65
C LEU A 91 -0.57 -4.53 -16.57
N TYR A 92 0.13 -3.43 -16.81
CA TYR A 92 1.41 -3.39 -17.52
C TYR A 92 2.55 -3.09 -16.56
N ALA A 93 3.66 -3.81 -16.71
CA ALA A 93 4.94 -3.49 -16.06
C ALA A 93 5.96 -3.08 -17.13
N ILE A 94 6.56 -1.91 -16.97
CA ILE A 94 7.46 -1.28 -17.96
C ILE A 94 8.77 -0.91 -17.28
N ASN A 95 9.89 -1.24 -17.89
CA ASN A 95 11.20 -0.85 -17.38
C ASN A 95 11.42 0.65 -17.65
N ILE A 96 11.73 1.45 -16.62
CA ILE A 96 11.84 2.91 -16.79
C ILE A 96 13.16 3.37 -17.41
N SER A 97 14.20 2.52 -17.45
CA SER A 97 15.50 2.89 -18.01
C SER A 97 15.55 2.78 -19.53
N ASN A 98 14.75 1.88 -20.11
CA ASN A 98 14.72 1.64 -21.56
C ASN A 98 13.30 1.62 -22.16
N TYR A 99 12.27 1.87 -21.35
CA TYR A 99 10.85 1.93 -21.73
C TYR A 99 10.28 0.65 -22.35
N SER A 100 10.97 -0.48 -22.20
CA SER A 100 10.49 -1.77 -22.70
C SER A 100 9.47 -2.39 -21.77
N LYS A 101 8.44 -3.03 -22.34
CA LYS A 101 7.45 -3.80 -21.57
C LYS A 101 8.13 -5.04 -20.98
N ILE A 102 8.08 -5.18 -19.65
CA ILE A 102 8.58 -6.35 -18.93
C ILE A 102 7.55 -7.48 -19.01
N CYS A 103 6.34 -7.23 -18.48
CA CYS A 103 5.26 -8.21 -18.44
C CYS A 103 3.90 -7.51 -18.46
N ASN A 104 2.84 -8.30 -18.57
CA ASN A 104 1.48 -7.85 -18.35
C ASN A 104 0.64 -8.99 -17.76
N PHE A 105 -0.41 -8.61 -17.05
CA PHE A 105 -1.43 -9.53 -16.56
C PHE A 105 -2.80 -9.10 -17.07
N SER A 106 -3.66 -10.06 -17.43
CA SER A 106 -5.04 -9.79 -17.87
C SER A 106 -6.03 -10.25 -16.80
N ALA A 107 -6.76 -9.30 -16.20
CA ALA A 107 -7.91 -9.58 -15.36
C ALA A 107 -9.13 -9.97 -16.21
N ARG A 108 -10.23 -10.39 -15.58
CA ARG A 108 -11.46 -10.77 -16.30
C ARG A 108 -12.29 -9.55 -16.70
N SER A 109 -12.04 -8.40 -16.08
CA SER A 109 -12.73 -7.14 -16.37
C SER A 109 -11.77 -5.94 -16.27
N VAL A 110 -12.33 -4.76 -16.51
CA VAL A 110 -11.65 -3.46 -16.55
C VAL A 110 -10.92 -3.22 -15.23
N ILE A 111 -9.71 -2.63 -15.29
CA ILE A 111 -8.96 -2.23 -14.10
C ILE A 111 -8.95 -0.70 -14.04
N ARG A 112 -9.63 -0.16 -13.03
CA ARG A 112 -9.80 1.30 -12.84
C ARG A 112 -8.97 1.86 -11.68
N THR A 113 -8.37 0.99 -10.89
CA THR A 113 -7.60 1.34 -9.69
C THR A 113 -6.18 1.79 -10.04
N SER A 114 -5.54 2.54 -9.15
CA SER A 114 -4.09 2.73 -9.20
C SER A 114 -3.41 1.51 -8.58
N PRO A 115 -2.34 0.95 -9.17
CA PRO A 115 -1.61 -0.14 -8.54
C PRO A 115 -0.87 0.35 -7.30
N ALA A 116 -0.63 -0.57 -6.37
CA ALA A 116 0.26 -0.34 -5.24
C ALA A 116 1.29 -1.48 -5.16
N VAL A 117 2.53 -1.16 -4.80
CA VAL A 117 3.66 -2.10 -4.83
C VAL A 117 4.33 -2.11 -3.46
N ALA A 118 4.53 -3.29 -2.90
CA ALA A 118 5.28 -3.48 -1.65
C ALA A 118 5.92 -4.87 -1.66
N ASP A 119 7.14 -4.98 -1.11
CA ASP A 119 7.84 -6.24 -0.91
C ASP A 119 7.90 -7.16 -2.16
N GLY A 120 8.07 -6.56 -3.33
CA GLY A 120 8.14 -7.29 -4.61
C GLY A 120 6.80 -7.83 -5.11
N ILE A 121 5.67 -7.33 -4.58
CA ILE A 121 4.31 -7.69 -4.98
C ILE A 121 3.55 -6.44 -5.44
N VAL A 122 2.83 -6.55 -6.56
CA VAL A 122 1.94 -5.50 -7.07
C VAL A 122 0.48 -5.89 -6.82
N TYR A 123 -0.29 -4.94 -6.30
CA TYR A 123 -1.68 -5.08 -5.90
C TYR A 123 -2.58 -4.13 -6.68
N PHE A 124 -3.74 -4.61 -7.13
CA PHE A 124 -4.75 -3.78 -7.80
C PHE A 124 -6.14 -4.41 -7.74
N GLY A 125 -7.17 -3.57 -7.70
CA GLY A 125 -8.58 -3.96 -7.75
C GLY A 125 -9.16 -3.89 -9.16
N SER A 126 -10.13 -4.76 -9.46
CA SER A 126 -10.75 -4.88 -10.78
C SER A 126 -12.28 -4.94 -10.71
N ASN A 127 -12.91 -4.60 -11.83
CA ASN A 127 -14.36 -4.67 -12.04
C ASN A 127 -14.91 -6.12 -12.07
N ASP A 128 -14.05 -7.13 -12.00
CA ASP A 128 -14.43 -8.55 -11.93
C ASP A 128 -14.59 -9.07 -10.49
N PHE A 129 -14.58 -8.14 -9.53
CA PHE A 129 -14.79 -8.31 -8.09
C PHE A 129 -13.55 -8.82 -7.34
N ASP A 130 -12.44 -8.96 -8.05
CA ASP A 130 -11.18 -9.40 -7.46
C ASP A 130 -10.26 -8.22 -7.13
N ILE A 131 -9.57 -8.34 -6.00
CA ILE A 131 -8.27 -7.71 -5.81
C ILE A 131 -7.19 -8.75 -6.07
N TYR A 132 -6.19 -8.38 -6.86
CA TYR A 132 -5.11 -9.25 -7.29
C TYR A 132 -3.80 -8.89 -6.59
N ALA A 133 -2.97 -9.89 -6.33
CA ALA A 133 -1.58 -9.73 -5.95
C ALA A 133 -0.71 -10.53 -6.92
N LEU A 134 0.21 -9.85 -7.59
CA LEU A 134 1.11 -10.46 -8.56
C LEU A 134 2.56 -10.25 -8.14
N ASN A 135 3.42 -11.17 -8.53
CA ASN A 135 4.85 -10.94 -8.46
C ASN A 135 5.20 -9.71 -9.33
N ALA A 136 5.91 -8.75 -8.74
CA ALA A 136 6.15 -7.44 -9.34
C ALA A 136 7.06 -7.50 -10.58
N THR A 137 7.89 -8.52 -10.75
CA THR A 137 8.81 -8.63 -11.90
C THR A 137 8.28 -9.54 -13.00
N THR A 138 7.46 -10.54 -12.67
CA THR A 138 6.95 -11.51 -13.66
C THR A 138 5.48 -11.31 -14.01
N CYS A 139 4.75 -10.49 -13.25
CA CYS A 139 3.29 -10.34 -13.32
C CYS A 139 2.53 -11.66 -13.10
N THR A 140 3.17 -12.69 -12.50
CA THR A 140 2.49 -13.96 -12.19
C THR A 140 1.62 -13.79 -10.96
N LYS A 141 0.37 -14.25 -11.04
CA LYS A 141 -0.57 -14.20 -9.91
C LYS A 141 -0.03 -15.02 -8.73
N ILE A 142 0.13 -14.35 -7.59
CA ILE A 142 0.42 -14.97 -6.30
C ILE A 142 -0.90 -15.39 -5.66
N TRP A 143 -1.82 -14.45 -5.53
CA TRP A 143 -3.16 -14.68 -5.00
C TRP A 143 -4.17 -13.68 -5.59
N ASN A 144 -5.45 -13.97 -5.42
CA ASN A 144 -6.54 -13.01 -5.56
C ASN A 144 -7.56 -13.24 -4.44
N TYR A 145 -8.29 -12.19 -4.08
CA TYR A 145 -9.42 -12.28 -3.17
C TYR A 145 -10.68 -11.74 -3.86
N THR A 146 -11.71 -12.57 -3.91
CA THR A 146 -12.99 -12.24 -4.53
C THR A 146 -13.91 -11.60 -3.49
N THR A 147 -14.33 -10.37 -3.76
CA THR A 147 -15.34 -9.63 -2.99
C THR A 147 -16.75 -9.85 -3.58
N GLY A 148 -17.77 -9.25 -2.97
CA GLY A 148 -19.16 -9.35 -3.45
C GLY A 148 -19.49 -8.48 -4.67
N ALA A 149 -18.65 -7.49 -5.00
CA ALA A 149 -18.88 -6.53 -6.07
C ALA A 149 -17.55 -5.88 -6.53
N GLN A 150 -17.60 -4.84 -7.35
CA GLN A 150 -16.42 -4.24 -7.98
C GLN A 150 -15.47 -3.59 -6.98
N VAL A 151 -14.17 -3.70 -7.26
CA VAL A 151 -13.13 -3.01 -6.49
C VAL A 151 -12.64 -1.79 -7.27
N TYR A 152 -13.13 -0.61 -6.89
CA TYR A 152 -12.73 0.68 -7.48
C TYR A 152 -11.77 1.48 -6.61
N SER A 153 -11.62 1.09 -5.34
CA SER A 153 -10.70 1.69 -4.40
C SER A 153 -9.25 1.30 -4.75
N SER A 154 -8.34 2.27 -4.85
CA SER A 154 -6.92 1.96 -5.01
C SER A 154 -6.39 1.37 -3.69
N PRO A 155 -5.70 0.22 -3.70
CA PRO A 155 -5.23 -0.40 -2.47
C PRO A 155 -4.14 0.42 -1.78
N LEU A 156 -4.16 0.40 -0.45
CA LEU A 156 -3.08 0.90 0.41
C LEU A 156 -2.40 -0.27 1.11
N ILE A 157 -1.07 -0.31 1.12
CA ILE A 157 -0.31 -1.33 1.83
C ILE A 157 0.38 -0.70 3.02
N TYR A 158 0.17 -1.29 4.20
CA TYR A 158 0.84 -0.87 5.42
C TYR A 158 1.05 -2.08 6.33
N GLN A 159 2.27 -2.24 6.85
CA GLN A 159 2.64 -3.32 7.78
C GLN A 159 2.23 -4.74 7.30
N GLY A 160 2.43 -5.02 6.01
CA GLY A 160 2.09 -6.34 5.44
C GLY A 160 0.59 -6.60 5.30
N ILE A 161 -0.25 -5.56 5.31
CA ILE A 161 -1.69 -5.63 5.15
C ILE A 161 -2.13 -4.77 3.97
N VAL A 162 -3.00 -5.31 3.12
CA VAL A 162 -3.64 -4.62 1.99
C VAL A 162 -5.01 -4.13 2.45
N TYR A 163 -5.22 -2.82 2.37
CA TYR A 163 -6.48 -2.16 2.71
C TYR A 163 -7.14 -1.59 1.47
N PHE A 164 -8.45 -1.79 1.33
CA PHE A 164 -9.23 -1.27 0.20
C PHE A 164 -10.73 -1.27 0.47
N GLY A 165 -11.47 -0.46 -0.27
CA GLY A 165 -12.94 -0.48 -0.34
C GLY A 165 -13.49 -1.27 -1.52
N SER A 166 -14.70 -1.81 -1.39
CA SER A 166 -15.45 -2.45 -2.46
C SER A 166 -16.88 -1.89 -2.57
N GLU A 167 -17.46 -2.01 -3.75
CA GLU A 167 -18.87 -1.72 -4.00
C GLU A 167 -19.81 -2.72 -3.31
N ASP A 168 -19.30 -3.73 -2.61
CA ASP A 168 -20.10 -4.65 -1.79
C ASP A 168 -20.38 -4.14 -0.37
N TYR A 169 -20.06 -2.86 -0.14
CA TYR A 169 -20.29 -2.11 1.09
C TYR A 169 -19.32 -2.51 2.20
N ASN A 170 -18.11 -2.95 1.84
CA ASN A 170 -17.09 -3.29 2.81
C ASN A 170 -15.77 -2.56 2.56
N VAL A 171 -15.11 -2.26 3.68
CA VAL A 171 -13.68 -1.98 3.76
C VAL A 171 -13.00 -3.27 4.19
N TYR A 172 -11.96 -3.70 3.48
CA TYR A 172 -11.23 -4.93 3.73
C TYR A 172 -9.82 -4.66 4.25
N ALA A 173 -9.34 -5.60 5.06
CA ALA A 173 -7.93 -5.77 5.40
C ALA A 173 -7.54 -7.22 5.12
N LEU A 174 -6.60 -7.41 4.19
CA LEU A 174 -6.10 -8.73 3.79
C LEU A 174 -4.61 -8.83 4.11
N ASN A 175 -4.14 -10.02 4.46
CA ASN A 175 -2.72 -10.30 4.57
C ASN A 175 -2.06 -10.14 3.18
N ALA A 176 -1.01 -9.32 3.09
CA ALA A 176 -0.38 -8.96 1.83
C ALA A 176 0.33 -10.14 1.14
N THR A 177 0.79 -11.13 1.90
CA THR A 177 1.56 -12.26 1.38
C THR A 177 0.68 -13.36 0.80
N ASN A 178 -0.48 -13.65 1.42
CA ASN A 178 -1.31 -14.79 1.05
C ASN A 178 -2.79 -14.46 0.75
N GLY A 179 -3.20 -13.19 0.90
CA GLY A 179 -4.55 -12.73 0.59
C GLY A 179 -5.63 -13.16 1.60
N THR A 180 -5.26 -13.75 2.74
CA THR A 180 -6.26 -14.13 3.74
C THR A 180 -6.91 -12.90 4.35
N LYS A 181 -8.24 -12.93 4.50
CA LYS A 181 -8.97 -11.84 5.15
C LYS A 181 -8.64 -11.79 6.64
N ILE A 182 -8.11 -10.66 7.09
CA ILE A 182 -7.87 -10.36 8.49
C ILE A 182 -9.16 -9.85 9.12
N TRP A 183 -9.75 -8.82 8.51
CA TRP A 183 -11.05 -8.27 8.92
C TRP A 183 -11.74 -7.57 7.75
N ASN A 184 -13.04 -7.29 7.93
CA ASN A 184 -13.77 -6.33 7.12
C ASN A 184 -14.67 -5.47 8.02
N PHE A 185 -14.94 -4.25 7.58
CA PHE A 185 -15.90 -3.33 8.18
C PHE A 185 -17.00 -3.03 7.17
N SER A 186 -18.25 -3.26 7.55
CA SER A 186 -19.40 -3.02 6.67
C SER A 186 -19.92 -1.59 6.82
N THR A 187 -20.02 -0.89 5.70
CA THR A 187 -20.68 0.41 5.56
C THR A 187 -22.15 0.22 5.18
N ARG A 188 -22.91 1.31 5.04
CA ARG A 188 -24.33 1.25 4.69
C ARG A 188 -24.59 1.37 3.18
N ASN A 189 -23.54 1.58 2.40
CA ASN A 189 -23.56 1.72 0.94
C ASN A 189 -22.15 1.50 0.38
N VAL A 190 -21.97 1.59 -0.94
CA VAL A 190 -20.71 1.32 -1.65
C VAL A 190 -19.53 2.09 -1.07
N VAL A 191 -18.41 1.39 -0.91
CA VAL A 191 -17.09 2.01 -0.75
C VAL A 191 -16.49 2.05 -2.15
N GLY A 192 -16.89 3.06 -2.93
CA GLY A 192 -16.59 3.15 -4.36
C GLY A 192 -15.14 3.55 -4.66
N THR A 193 -14.97 4.72 -5.27
CA THR A 193 -13.65 5.22 -5.72
C THR A 193 -12.78 5.82 -4.62
N SER A 194 -13.27 5.91 -3.38
CA SER A 194 -12.47 6.38 -2.24
C SER A 194 -11.33 5.40 -1.98
N SER A 195 -10.10 5.91 -1.90
CA SER A 195 -8.92 5.13 -1.52
C SER A 195 -8.60 5.35 -0.04
N PRO A 196 -8.28 4.32 0.75
CA PRO A 196 -7.98 4.46 2.17
C PRO A 196 -6.68 5.24 2.39
N ILE A 197 -6.61 5.99 3.49
CA ILE A 197 -5.34 6.53 4.03
C ILE A 197 -5.14 6.03 5.46
N ILE A 198 -3.89 5.91 5.90
CA ILE A 198 -3.57 5.55 7.28
C ILE A 198 -2.74 6.65 7.94
N SER A 199 -3.16 7.06 9.14
CA SER A 199 -2.39 7.94 10.02
C SER A 199 -2.59 7.49 11.47
N ASN A 200 -1.51 7.35 12.23
CA ASN A 200 -1.53 6.94 13.64
C ASN A 200 -2.37 5.67 13.92
N ASN A 201 -2.23 4.63 13.07
CA ASN A 201 -3.02 3.39 13.12
C ASN A 201 -4.54 3.56 12.95
N ILE A 202 -4.97 4.69 12.39
CA ILE A 202 -6.35 4.95 12.02
C ILE A 202 -6.44 4.96 10.50
N LEU A 203 -7.29 4.09 9.95
CA LEU A 203 -7.65 4.09 8.55
C LEU A 203 -8.82 5.04 8.33
N TYR A 204 -8.68 5.95 7.36
CA TYR A 204 -9.75 6.85 6.94
C TYR A 204 -10.21 6.50 5.53
N ILE A 205 -11.52 6.40 5.33
CA ILE A 205 -12.11 6.08 4.02
C ILE A 205 -13.54 6.60 3.91
N GLY A 206 -13.91 7.13 2.75
CA GLY A 206 -15.25 7.60 2.43
C GLY A 206 -16.13 6.51 1.83
N SER A 207 -17.43 6.60 2.06
CA SER A 207 -18.46 5.72 1.52
C SER A 207 -19.60 6.56 0.93
N ASN A 208 -20.32 5.99 -0.04
CA ASN A 208 -21.49 6.63 -0.64
C ASN A 208 -22.73 6.61 0.28
N ASP A 209 -22.60 6.10 1.51
CA ASP A 209 -23.61 6.26 2.56
C ASP A 209 -23.60 7.65 3.21
N LYS A 210 -22.80 8.56 2.62
CA LYS A 210 -22.56 9.94 3.04
C LYS A 210 -21.67 10.04 4.28
N ASP A 211 -20.94 8.99 4.65
CA ASP A 211 -20.01 9.03 5.77
C ASP A 211 -18.55 8.86 5.32
N MET A 212 -17.66 9.59 6.00
CA MET A 212 -16.24 9.26 6.11
C MET A 212 -16.03 8.52 7.43
N TYR A 213 -15.37 7.37 7.38
CA TYR A 213 -15.11 6.51 8.53
C TYR A 213 -13.67 6.64 9.00
N ALA A 214 -13.48 6.55 10.31
CA ALA A 214 -12.19 6.36 10.96
C ALA A 214 -12.19 5.00 11.67
N LEU A 215 -11.34 4.08 11.23
CA LEU A 215 -11.29 2.69 11.70
C LEU A 215 -9.96 2.40 12.40
N ASN A 216 -10.00 1.74 13.54
CA ASN A 216 -8.81 1.34 14.29
C ASN A 216 -8.23 0.04 13.70
N ILE A 217 -7.10 0.14 13.00
CA ILE A 217 -6.50 -1.04 12.34
C ILE A 217 -5.86 -2.02 13.33
N SER A 218 -5.46 -1.54 14.52
CA SER A 218 -4.92 -2.37 15.60
C SER A 218 -6.00 -3.11 16.38
N ASN A 219 -7.27 -2.76 16.21
CA ASN A 219 -8.42 -3.42 16.82
C ASN A 219 -9.42 -3.88 15.76
N ASN A 220 -8.95 -4.76 14.86
CA ASN A 220 -9.75 -5.46 13.85
C ASN A 220 -10.68 -4.56 13.01
N GLY A 221 -10.25 -3.34 12.69
CA GLY A 221 -11.03 -2.41 11.88
C GLY A 221 -12.26 -1.84 12.60
N SER A 222 -12.30 -1.88 13.94
CA SER A 222 -13.40 -1.30 14.71
C SER A 222 -13.56 0.19 14.44
N LYS A 223 -14.80 0.64 14.26
CA LYS A 223 -15.11 2.05 14.04
C LYS A 223 -14.76 2.87 15.27
N ILE A 224 -13.93 3.89 15.11
CA ILE A 224 -13.65 4.92 16.12
C ILE A 224 -14.75 5.98 16.04
N TRP A 225 -14.96 6.54 14.84
CA TRP A 225 -15.99 7.52 14.56
C TRP A 225 -16.36 7.53 13.06
N ASN A 226 -17.44 8.20 12.72
CA ASN A 226 -17.77 8.58 11.34
C ASN A 226 -18.19 10.06 11.30
N TYR A 227 -18.00 10.70 10.15
CA TYR A 227 -18.43 12.06 9.89
C TYR A 227 -19.33 12.09 8.64
N THR A 228 -20.54 12.59 8.81
CA THR A 228 -21.52 12.67 7.71
C THR A 228 -21.23 13.89 6.83
N THR A 229 -20.89 13.63 5.58
CA THR A 229 -20.77 14.61 4.50
C THR A 229 -22.17 14.94 3.96
N ARG A 230 -22.41 16.20 3.62
CA ARG A 230 -23.75 16.69 3.20
C ARG A 230 -24.23 16.10 1.89
#